data_AF-A0A444Z7R2-F1
#
_entry.id   AF-A0A444Z7R2-F1
#
_cell.length_a   1.000
_cell.length_b   1.000
_cell.length_c   1.000
_cell.angle_alpha   90.00
_cell.angle_beta   90.00
_cell.angle_gamma   90.00
#
_symmetry.space_group_name_H-M   'P 1'
#
loop_
_entity.id
_entity.type
_entity.pdbx_description
1 polymer ?
#
loop_
_entity_poly.entity_id
_entity_poly.type
_entity_poly.pdbx_seq_one_letter_code
_entity_poly.pdbx_strand_id
1 'polypeptide(L)'
;MVPTKRQKPRPLSIQEIPQVINDFRLAARNAIRAGFDGVEIHGDHGYLLERNKVNDRTDEYGGSLDNRCRFPLEVVEAVVNEIGAERVGIRLSPYAEYLDCGDSNPEALGLYMVNALNKYGILYCHMVEPRMITVGEKECPDGADEETVRRFARAYIMMLLGMQLFADKSGNRIHIRWLPFVARLDEMGGYSWGSAALAWLYRCLCRVANRHVVKLAGPLQLLQSWIFWRFPSFRPPGYDAFSWPLASRWSGYNPRISNKGPRVQMARLKIDLLQPRDLESDGYLPDSRKNIWFGNRKW
;
A
#
# COMPACT_ATOMS: atom_id res chain seq x y z
N MET A 1 18.32 30.55 20.02
CA MET A 1 17.80 30.11 18.71
C MET A 1 17.48 31.35 17.90
N VAL A 2 18.12 31.54 16.75
CA VAL A 2 17.80 32.67 15.85
C VAL A 2 16.48 32.33 15.16
N PRO A 3 15.43 33.16 15.25
CA PRO A 3 14.20 32.92 14.51
C PRO A 3 14.51 33.17 13.03
N THR A 4 14.55 32.10 12.23
CA THR A 4 14.58 32.22 10.77
C THR A 4 13.27 32.90 10.33
N LYS A 5 13.33 34.20 10.05
CA LYS A 5 12.26 34.92 9.34
C LYS A 5 11.96 34.17 8.05
N ARG A 6 10.85 33.42 7.99
CA ARG A 6 10.36 32.86 6.72
C ARG A 6 10.00 34.03 5.83
N GLN A 7 10.75 34.22 4.74
CA GLN A 7 10.50 35.27 3.77
C GLN A 7 9.19 34.96 3.05
N LYS A 8 8.31 35.96 2.87
CA LYS A 8 7.04 35.76 2.16
C LYS A 8 7.36 35.36 0.72
N PRO A 9 6.83 34.23 0.21
CA PRO A 9 7.09 33.80 -1.16
C PRO A 9 6.56 34.83 -2.15
N ARG A 10 7.32 35.05 -3.23
CA ARG A 10 6.91 35.89 -4.36
C ARG A 10 6.13 35.02 -5.36
N PRO A 11 4.97 35.46 -5.87
CA PRO A 11 4.30 34.77 -6.96
C PRO A 11 5.16 34.82 -8.23
N LEU A 12 5.31 33.68 -8.91
CA LEU A 12 5.92 33.61 -10.24
C LEU A 12 5.08 34.39 -11.24
N SER A 13 5.69 35.12 -12.16
CA SER A 13 4.96 35.70 -13.28
C SER A 13 4.72 34.64 -14.37
N ILE A 14 3.73 34.87 -15.24
CA ILE A 14 3.43 33.98 -16.37
C ILE A 14 4.66 33.81 -17.28
N GLN A 15 5.47 34.86 -17.43
CA GLN A 15 6.68 34.83 -18.27
C GLN A 15 7.83 34.00 -17.64
N GLU A 16 7.82 33.79 -16.33
CA GLU A 16 8.84 33.00 -15.62
C GLU A 16 8.52 31.49 -15.66
N ILE A 17 7.24 31.11 -15.80
CA ILE A 17 6.78 29.71 -15.81
C ILE A 17 7.50 28.86 -16.88
N PRO A 18 7.62 29.30 -18.15
CA PRO A 18 8.35 28.55 -19.18
C PRO A 18 9.81 28.28 -18.81
N GLN A 19 10.47 29.21 -18.11
CA GLN A 19 11.85 29.00 -17.67
C GLN A 19 11.93 27.92 -16.59
N VAL A 20 11.00 27.92 -15.62
CA VAL A 20 10.96 26.88 -14.59
C VAL A 20 10.71 25.49 -15.20
N ILE A 21 9.78 25.40 -16.17
CA ILE A 21 9.53 24.15 -16.92
C ILE A 21 10.81 23.70 -17.62
N ASN A 22 11.52 24.63 -18.26
CA ASN A 22 12.79 24.34 -18.91
C ASN A 22 13.87 23.88 -17.91
N ASP A 23 13.88 24.39 -16.69
CA ASP A 23 14.82 23.95 -15.65
C ASP A 23 14.56 22.49 -15.24
N PHE A 24 13.30 22.06 -15.09
CA PHE A 24 12.94 20.65 -14.87
C PHE A 24 13.39 19.76 -16.03
N ARG A 25 13.16 20.20 -17.26
CA ARG A 25 13.60 19.51 -18.48
C ARG A 25 15.13 19.32 -18.49
N LEU A 26 15.88 20.39 -18.23
CA LEU A 26 17.35 20.36 -18.18
C LEU A 26 17.86 19.46 -17.03
N ALA A 27 17.20 19.49 -15.87
CA ALA A 27 17.53 18.62 -14.76
C ALA A 27 17.33 17.14 -15.12
N ALA A 28 16.23 16.80 -15.79
CA ALA A 28 15.97 15.44 -16.28
C ALA A 28 17.04 14.97 -17.27
N ARG A 29 17.39 15.81 -18.26
CA ARG A 29 18.48 15.53 -19.20
C ARG A 29 19.80 15.25 -18.48
N ASN A 30 20.12 16.07 -17.47
CA ASN A 30 21.35 15.92 -16.70
C ASN A 30 21.35 14.64 -15.87
N ALA A 31 20.20 14.23 -15.32
CA ALA A 31 20.06 12.95 -14.61
C ALA A 31 20.34 11.75 -15.54
N ILE A 32 19.78 11.75 -16.76
CA ILE A 32 20.06 10.70 -17.74
C ILE A 32 21.55 10.69 -18.14
N ARG A 33 22.15 11.87 -18.37
CA ARG A 33 23.59 11.99 -18.64
C ARG A 33 24.47 11.49 -17.49
N ALA A 34 23.99 11.59 -16.26
CA ALA A 34 24.68 11.08 -15.09
C ALA A 34 24.51 9.55 -14.89
N GLY A 35 23.69 8.89 -15.72
CA GLY A 35 23.50 7.44 -15.70
C GLY A 35 22.31 6.96 -14.87
N PHE A 36 21.37 7.84 -14.51
CA PHE A 36 20.10 7.41 -13.92
C PHE A 36 19.22 6.74 -14.98
N ASP A 37 18.50 5.69 -14.59
CA ASP A 37 17.56 4.98 -15.47
C ASP A 37 16.32 5.81 -15.82
N GLY A 38 15.98 6.79 -14.98
CA GLY A 38 14.82 7.67 -15.15
C GLY A 38 14.71 8.68 -14.01
N VAL A 39 13.64 9.47 -14.02
CA VAL A 39 13.37 10.50 -13.01
C VAL A 39 11.97 10.38 -12.44
N GLU A 40 11.82 10.71 -11.16
CA GLU A 40 10.52 10.90 -10.51
C GLU A 40 10.29 12.41 -10.30
N ILE A 41 9.27 12.97 -10.94
CA ILE A 41 8.84 14.36 -10.74
C ILE A 41 8.15 14.45 -9.38
N HIS A 42 8.65 15.35 -8.53
CA HIS A 42 8.15 15.54 -7.18
C HIS A 42 6.95 16.50 -7.16
N GLY A 43 5.75 15.95 -7.27
CA GLY A 43 4.47 16.67 -7.28
C GLY A 43 3.68 16.55 -5.97
N ASP A 44 4.36 16.37 -4.83
CA ASP A 44 3.74 16.06 -3.54
C ASP A 44 4.27 16.95 -2.38
N HIS A 45 3.79 16.70 -1.15
CA HIS A 45 4.15 17.37 0.11
C HIS A 45 4.16 18.92 0.11
N GLY A 46 3.32 19.58 -0.68
CA GLY A 46 3.21 21.04 -0.69
C GLY A 46 4.40 21.77 -1.31
N TYR A 47 5.21 21.06 -2.09
CA TYR A 47 6.22 21.68 -2.95
C TYR A 47 5.56 22.36 -4.16
N LEU A 48 6.37 23.00 -5.00
CA LEU A 48 5.91 23.97 -6.01
C LEU A 48 4.72 23.47 -6.86
N LEU A 49 4.70 22.18 -7.21
CA LEU A 49 3.69 21.56 -8.06
C LEU A 49 2.37 21.19 -7.34
N GLU A 50 2.32 21.22 -6.01
CA GLU A 50 1.14 20.83 -5.20
C GLU A 50 0.55 22.01 -4.40
N ARG A 51 0.96 23.25 -4.71
CA ARG A 51 0.52 24.46 -3.98
C ARG A 51 -0.90 24.93 -4.33
N ASN A 52 -1.87 24.01 -4.38
CA ASN A 52 -3.24 24.29 -4.81
C ASN A 52 -4.05 25.13 -3.82
N LYS A 53 -3.96 24.88 -2.51
CA LYS A 53 -4.68 25.65 -1.48
C LYS A 53 -4.28 27.12 -1.43
N VAL A 54 -3.01 27.39 -1.71
CA VAL A 54 -2.38 28.71 -1.65
C VAL A 54 -2.31 29.39 -3.02
N ASN A 55 -2.86 28.75 -4.06
CA ASN A 55 -2.91 29.30 -5.41
C ASN A 55 -4.12 30.24 -5.53
N ASP A 56 -3.89 31.52 -5.27
CA ASP A 56 -4.86 32.62 -5.42
C ASP A 56 -4.76 33.31 -6.80
N ARG A 57 -4.09 32.68 -7.78
CA ARG A 57 -3.94 33.24 -9.13
C ARG A 57 -5.28 33.31 -9.85
N THR A 58 -5.44 34.37 -10.64
CA THR A 58 -6.62 34.62 -11.49
C THR A 58 -6.32 34.44 -12.98
N ASP A 59 -5.11 33.99 -13.31
CA ASP A 59 -4.68 33.70 -14.69
C ASP A 59 -4.87 32.22 -15.07
N GLU A 60 -4.30 31.81 -16.21
CA GLU A 60 -4.42 30.46 -16.77
C GLU A 60 -3.81 29.34 -15.92
N TYR A 61 -3.11 29.68 -14.83
CA TYR A 61 -2.50 28.75 -13.87
C TYR A 61 -3.23 28.70 -12.52
N GLY A 62 -4.38 29.37 -12.37
CA GLY A 62 -5.17 29.37 -11.13
C GLY A 62 -6.68 29.35 -11.33
N GLY A 63 -7.40 29.32 -10.20
CA GLY A 63 -8.87 29.25 -10.17
C GLY A 63 -9.42 27.86 -10.46
N SER A 64 -9.64 27.55 -11.74
CA SER A 64 -10.29 26.28 -12.14
C SER A 64 -9.38 25.07 -11.88
N LEU A 65 -9.98 23.88 -11.76
CA LEU A 65 -9.22 22.64 -11.59
C LEU A 65 -8.22 22.40 -12.74
N ASP A 66 -8.63 22.66 -13.98
CA ASP A 66 -7.80 22.54 -15.18
C ASP A 66 -6.58 23.47 -15.11
N ASN A 67 -6.80 24.74 -14.80
CA ASN A 67 -5.73 25.74 -14.69
C ASN A 67 -4.75 25.41 -13.56
N ARG A 68 -5.24 24.95 -12.42
CA ARG A 68 -4.38 24.54 -11.29
C ARG A 68 -3.51 23.34 -11.62
N CYS A 69 -4.01 22.43 -12.47
CA CYS A 69 -3.25 21.26 -12.92
C CYS A 69 -2.34 21.55 -14.12
N ARG A 70 -2.52 22.68 -14.82
CA ARG A 70 -1.77 23.06 -16.03
C ARG A 70 -0.26 23.01 -15.81
N PHE A 71 0.24 23.68 -14.76
CA PHE A 71 1.68 23.78 -14.52
C PHE A 71 2.36 22.41 -14.26
N PRO A 72 1.84 21.55 -13.36
CA PRO A 72 2.35 20.18 -13.23
C PRO A 72 2.33 19.37 -14.53
N LEU A 73 1.27 19.50 -15.33
CA LEU A 73 1.13 18.75 -16.59
C LEU A 73 2.12 19.26 -17.66
N GLU A 74 2.36 20.56 -17.75
CA GLU A 74 3.39 21.13 -18.64
C GLU A 74 4.81 20.70 -18.24
N VAL A 75 5.09 20.57 -16.94
CA VAL A 75 6.36 20.00 -16.45
C VAL A 75 6.50 18.54 -16.87
N VAL A 76 5.45 17.73 -16.70
CA VAL A 76 5.44 16.32 -17.14
C VAL A 76 5.70 16.24 -18.64
N GLU A 77 4.98 17.03 -19.44
CA GLU A 77 5.13 17.07 -20.89
C GLU A 77 6.57 17.41 -21.31
N ALA A 78 7.15 18.46 -20.73
CA ALA A 78 8.50 18.89 -21.05
C ALA A 78 9.55 17.82 -20.71
N VAL A 79 9.40 17.15 -19.57
CA VAL A 79 10.32 16.07 -19.15
C VAL A 79 10.14 14.83 -20.02
N VAL A 80 8.90 14.45 -20.34
CA VAL A 80 8.59 13.32 -21.24
C VAL A 80 9.20 13.54 -22.62
N ASN A 81 9.05 14.74 -23.19
CA ASN A 81 9.61 15.09 -24.49
C ASN A 81 11.15 15.07 -24.52
N GLU A 82 11.82 15.25 -23.37
CA GLU A 82 13.27 15.27 -23.29
C GLU A 82 13.89 13.88 -23.11
N ILE A 83 13.33 13.06 -22.21
CA ILE A 83 13.96 11.80 -21.80
C ILE A 83 13.17 10.55 -22.17
N GLY A 84 11.97 10.69 -22.74
CA GLY A 84 11.07 9.59 -23.06
C GLY A 84 10.15 9.22 -21.89
N ALA A 85 8.88 8.97 -22.18
CA ALA A 85 7.85 8.67 -21.17
C ALA A 85 8.18 7.42 -20.33
N GLU A 86 8.88 6.45 -20.93
CA GLU A 86 9.31 5.21 -20.30
C GLU A 86 10.34 5.41 -19.18
N ARG A 87 10.85 6.64 -19.01
CA ARG A 87 11.82 7.02 -17.98
C ARG A 87 11.29 8.07 -17.01
N VAL A 88 9.99 8.37 -17.06
CA VAL A 88 9.36 9.41 -16.24
C VAL A 88 8.35 8.77 -15.29
N GLY A 89 8.51 9.05 -14.00
CA GLY A 89 7.46 8.88 -13.01
C GLY A 89 7.03 10.23 -12.44
N ILE A 90 5.85 10.29 -11.84
CA ILE A 90 5.43 11.44 -11.02
C ILE A 90 4.92 10.95 -9.68
N ARG A 91 5.22 11.69 -8.62
CA ARG A 91 4.71 11.45 -7.27
C ARG A 91 3.68 12.49 -6.88
N LEU A 92 2.52 12.07 -6.36
CA LEU A 92 1.40 12.94 -5.98
C LEU A 92 0.93 12.62 -4.55
N SER A 93 0.41 13.62 -3.82
CA SER A 93 -0.21 13.40 -2.50
C SER A 93 -1.56 14.12 -2.34
N PRO A 94 -2.59 13.76 -3.13
CA PRO A 94 -3.85 14.52 -3.19
C PRO A 94 -4.53 14.72 -1.82
N TYR A 95 -4.34 13.77 -0.90
CA TYR A 95 -4.93 13.76 0.44
C TYR A 95 -3.99 14.28 1.54
N ALA A 96 -2.81 14.81 1.20
CA ALA A 96 -1.92 15.43 2.17
C ALA A 96 -2.42 16.83 2.55
N GLU A 97 -2.34 17.15 3.85
CA GLU A 97 -2.72 18.46 4.40
C GLU A 97 -1.50 19.21 4.99
N TYR A 98 -0.29 18.67 4.82
CA TYR A 98 0.94 19.27 5.35
C TYR A 98 1.32 20.54 4.57
N LEU A 99 1.94 21.53 5.23
CA LEU A 99 2.41 22.78 4.59
C LEU A 99 1.34 23.55 3.78
N ASP A 100 0.08 23.49 4.21
CA ASP A 100 -1.05 24.14 3.51
C ASP A 100 -1.24 23.65 2.06
N CYS A 101 -0.95 22.38 1.76
CA CYS A 101 -1.14 21.79 0.42
C CYS A 101 -2.54 21.20 0.15
N GLY A 102 -3.42 21.15 1.16
CA GLY A 102 -4.71 20.48 1.05
C GLY A 102 -5.66 21.13 0.04
N ASP A 103 -6.42 20.34 -0.71
CA ASP A 103 -7.45 20.83 -1.64
C ASP A 103 -8.84 20.79 -0.98
N SER A 104 -9.77 21.64 -1.41
CA SER A 104 -11.18 21.58 -0.95
C SER A 104 -11.90 20.34 -1.50
N ASN A 105 -11.42 19.78 -2.61
CA ASN A 105 -11.87 18.52 -3.18
C ASN A 105 -10.66 17.69 -3.66
N PRO A 106 -9.96 17.02 -2.73
CA PRO A 106 -8.75 16.26 -3.04
C PRO A 106 -9.00 15.06 -3.97
N GLU A 107 -10.21 14.51 -3.95
CA GLU A 107 -10.63 13.46 -4.86
C GLU A 107 -10.73 13.94 -6.30
N ALA A 108 -11.44 15.06 -6.54
CA ALA A 108 -11.54 15.63 -7.88
C ALA A 108 -10.17 16.02 -8.44
N LEU A 109 -9.30 16.59 -7.60
CA LEU A 109 -7.93 16.92 -7.97
C LEU A 109 -7.11 15.69 -8.36
N GLY A 110 -7.08 14.67 -7.49
CA GLY A 110 -6.35 13.43 -7.74
C GLY A 110 -6.84 12.71 -8.99
N LEU A 111 -8.16 12.60 -9.16
CA LEU A 111 -8.77 11.92 -10.31
C LEU A 111 -8.49 12.67 -11.63
N TYR A 112 -8.60 14.00 -11.63
CA TYR A 112 -8.27 14.81 -12.79
C TYR A 112 -6.80 14.65 -13.19
N MET A 113 -5.87 14.76 -12.22
CA MET A 113 -4.44 14.59 -12.48
C MET A 113 -4.12 13.21 -13.04
N VAL A 114 -4.59 12.13 -12.42
CA VAL A 114 -4.34 10.76 -12.91
C VAL A 114 -4.91 10.55 -14.31
N ASN A 115 -6.12 11.06 -14.59
CA ASN A 115 -6.71 10.96 -15.93
C ASN A 115 -5.95 11.77 -16.98
N ALA A 116 -5.47 12.97 -16.63
CA ALA A 116 -4.67 13.81 -17.53
C ALA A 116 -3.30 13.16 -17.82
N LEU A 117 -2.68 12.54 -16.81
CA LEU A 117 -1.38 11.87 -16.94
C LEU A 117 -1.39 10.70 -17.94
N ASN A 118 -2.54 10.04 -18.14
CA ASN A 118 -2.69 8.96 -19.12
C ASN A 118 -2.31 9.39 -20.55
N LYS A 119 -2.46 10.68 -20.90
CA LYS A 119 -2.10 11.21 -22.23
C LYS A 119 -0.60 11.14 -22.53
N TYR A 120 0.24 11.14 -21.49
CA TYR A 120 1.69 11.22 -21.62
C TYR A 120 2.39 9.86 -21.56
N GLY A 121 1.66 8.79 -21.22
CA GLY A 121 2.21 7.42 -21.21
C GLY A 121 3.38 7.21 -20.23
N ILE A 122 3.42 7.97 -19.14
CA ILE A 122 4.51 7.91 -18.14
C ILE A 122 4.64 6.51 -17.51
N LEU A 123 5.86 6.16 -17.11
CA LEU A 123 6.21 4.84 -16.58
C LEU A 123 5.38 4.46 -15.34
N TYR A 124 5.18 5.41 -14.42
CA TYR A 124 4.38 5.18 -13.22
C TYR A 124 3.87 6.49 -12.59
N CYS A 125 2.75 6.38 -11.87
CA CYS A 125 2.30 7.39 -10.92
C CYS A 125 2.45 6.83 -9.49
N HIS A 126 3.23 7.51 -8.67
CA HIS A 126 3.48 7.17 -7.27
C HIS A 126 2.55 7.98 -6.38
N MET A 127 1.49 7.34 -5.91
CA MET A 127 0.55 7.97 -4.99
C MET A 127 1.03 7.83 -3.56
N VAL A 128 1.16 8.96 -2.86
CA VAL A 128 1.28 8.98 -1.41
C VAL A 128 -0.12 8.79 -0.85
N GLU A 129 -0.35 7.62 -0.29
CA GLU A 129 -1.56 7.35 0.49
C GLU A 129 -1.72 8.44 1.57
N PRO A 130 -2.96 8.87 1.89
CA PRO A 130 -3.20 9.64 3.09
C PRO A 130 -2.54 8.88 4.23
N ARG A 131 -1.42 9.38 4.74
CA ARG A 131 -0.78 8.76 5.89
C ARG A 131 -1.85 8.77 6.96
N MET A 132 -2.23 7.58 7.42
CA MET A 132 -2.62 7.39 8.81
C MET A 132 -1.48 8.01 9.60
N ILE A 133 -1.65 9.27 10.01
CA ILE A 133 -0.60 10.08 10.66
C ILE A 133 -0.11 9.37 11.92
N THR A 134 -0.91 8.46 12.46
CA THR A 134 -0.50 7.42 13.40
C THR A 134 -1.45 6.22 13.22
N VAL A 135 -1.06 5.01 13.65
CA VAL A 135 -2.02 3.92 13.87
C VAL A 135 -3.10 4.46 14.82
N GLY A 136 -4.27 4.81 14.28
CA GLY A 136 -5.42 5.30 15.06
C GLY A 136 -5.94 6.71 14.75
N GLU A 137 -5.39 7.51 13.82
CA GLU A 137 -5.79 8.94 13.71
C GLU A 137 -6.61 9.36 12.48
N LYS A 138 -6.74 8.54 11.43
CA LYS A 138 -7.79 8.77 10.41
C LYS A 138 -8.66 7.53 10.31
N GLU A 139 -9.58 7.42 11.26
CA GLU A 139 -10.67 6.47 11.19
C GLU A 139 -11.56 6.82 9.98
N CYS A 140 -12.21 5.80 9.41
CA CYS A 140 -13.23 6.03 8.39
C CYS A 140 -14.29 6.96 9.01
N PRO A 141 -14.65 8.09 8.39
CA PRO A 141 -15.57 9.06 8.99
C PRO A 141 -16.89 8.42 9.41
N ASP A 142 -17.44 8.83 10.56
CA ASP A 142 -18.76 8.39 10.99
C ASP A 142 -19.82 8.77 9.94
N GLY A 143 -20.59 7.78 9.48
CA GLY A 143 -21.58 7.97 8.42
C GLY A 143 -21.04 7.96 6.99
N ALA A 144 -19.79 7.50 6.78
CA ALA A 144 -19.23 7.32 5.45
C ALA A 144 -20.10 6.42 4.55
N ASP A 145 -20.18 6.77 3.27
CA ASP A 145 -20.85 5.94 2.27
C ASP A 145 -20.08 4.64 2.00
N GLU A 146 -20.75 3.69 1.35
CA GLU A 146 -20.20 2.36 1.09
C GLU A 146 -18.92 2.42 0.23
N GLU A 147 -18.80 3.43 -0.64
CA GLU A 147 -17.62 3.62 -1.49
C GLU A 147 -16.41 4.07 -0.68
N THR A 148 -16.61 5.04 0.22
CA THR A 148 -15.60 5.53 1.15
C THR A 148 -15.14 4.41 2.07
N VAL A 149 -16.08 3.63 2.63
CA VAL A 149 -15.74 2.45 3.45
C VAL A 149 -14.91 1.44 2.65
N ARG A 150 -15.30 1.15 1.40
CA ARG A 150 -14.51 0.26 0.52
C ARG A 150 -13.11 0.78 0.25
N ARG A 151 -12.94 2.09 0.02
CA ARG A 151 -11.61 2.71 -0.19
C ARG A 151 -10.72 2.57 1.05
N PHE A 152 -11.25 2.88 2.24
CA PHE A 152 -10.53 2.70 3.49
C PHE A 152 -10.16 1.24 3.76
N ALA A 153 -11.09 0.30 3.49
CA ALA A 153 -10.82 -1.13 3.61
C ALA A 153 -9.70 -1.59 2.65
N ARG A 154 -9.70 -1.15 1.39
CA ARG A 154 -8.62 -1.42 0.43
C ARG A 154 -7.28 -0.89 0.91
N ALA A 155 -7.22 0.37 1.35
CA ALA A 155 -6.00 0.97 1.86
C ALA A 155 -5.46 0.23 3.09
N TYR A 156 -6.32 -0.13 4.04
CA TYR A 156 -5.94 -0.89 5.22
C TYR A 156 -5.42 -2.29 4.88
N ILE A 157 -6.09 -3.01 3.97
CA ILE A 157 -5.64 -4.32 3.49
C ILE A 157 -4.30 -4.20 2.77
N MET A 158 -4.14 -3.21 1.89
CA MET A 158 -2.87 -2.92 1.21
C MET A 158 -1.75 -2.66 2.20
N MET A 159 -2.02 -1.89 3.25
CA MET A 159 -1.10 -1.62 4.34
C MET A 159 -0.69 -2.92 5.06
N LEU A 160 -1.64 -3.80 5.40
CA LEU A 160 -1.34 -5.09 6.01
C LEU A 160 -0.50 -6.00 5.09
N LEU A 161 -0.82 -6.04 3.79
CA LEU A 161 -0.05 -6.78 2.80
C LEU A 161 1.38 -6.24 2.69
N GLY A 162 1.55 -4.91 2.66
CA GLY A 162 2.85 -4.26 2.52
C GLY A 162 3.71 -4.24 3.77
N MET A 163 3.12 -4.19 4.95
CA MET A 163 3.87 -4.04 6.20
C MET A 163 3.96 -5.32 7.02
N GLN A 164 3.00 -6.23 6.90
CA GLN A 164 2.93 -7.42 7.77
C GLN A 164 3.19 -8.72 6.99
N LEU A 165 2.53 -8.93 5.85
CA LEU A 165 2.57 -10.22 5.15
C LEU A 165 3.68 -10.32 4.11
N PHE A 166 3.89 -9.25 3.33
CA PHE A 166 4.82 -9.22 2.20
C PHE A 166 5.82 -8.08 2.32
N ALA A 167 6.15 -7.71 3.57
CA ALA A 167 7.07 -6.63 3.87
C ALA A 167 8.41 -6.76 3.17
N ASP A 168 8.86 -5.66 2.60
CA ASP A 168 10.21 -5.49 2.07
C ASP A 168 11.12 -4.83 3.13
N LYS A 169 12.29 -4.33 2.71
CA LYS A 169 13.24 -3.67 3.60
C LYS A 169 12.94 -2.18 3.81
N SER A 170 12.02 -1.59 3.05
CA SER A 170 11.73 -0.16 3.10
C SER A 170 10.71 0.18 4.18
N GLY A 171 9.86 -0.78 4.56
CA GLY A 171 8.84 -0.61 5.62
C GLY A 171 7.67 0.30 5.22
N ASN A 172 7.65 0.77 3.98
CA ASN A 172 6.66 1.73 3.49
C ASN A 172 6.30 1.55 2.00
N ARG A 173 6.79 0.51 1.34
CA ARG A 173 6.51 0.22 -0.07
C ARG A 173 5.65 -1.03 -0.19
N ILE A 174 4.65 -0.96 -1.04
CA ILE A 174 3.82 -2.10 -1.44
C ILE A 174 4.16 -2.43 -2.88
N HIS A 175 4.43 -3.70 -3.17
CA HIS A 175 4.67 -4.11 -4.53
C HIS A 175 3.36 -4.05 -5.34
N ILE A 176 3.39 -3.37 -6.50
CA ILE A 176 2.22 -3.15 -7.38
C ILE A 176 1.46 -4.43 -7.76
N ARG A 177 2.11 -5.59 -7.71
CA ARG A 177 1.52 -6.89 -8.03
C ARG A 177 0.34 -7.26 -7.15
N TRP A 178 0.18 -6.61 -5.99
CA TRP A 178 -0.93 -6.85 -5.08
C TRP A 178 -2.19 -6.05 -5.45
N LEU A 179 -2.07 -4.97 -6.25
CA LEU A 179 -3.20 -4.13 -6.63
C LEU A 179 -4.37 -4.90 -7.28
N PRO A 180 -4.15 -5.85 -8.23
CA PRO A 180 -5.26 -6.58 -8.84
C PRO A 180 -6.04 -7.47 -7.86
N PHE A 181 -5.42 -7.83 -6.73
CA PHE A 181 -6.05 -8.64 -5.68
C PHE A 181 -6.89 -7.78 -4.74
N VAL A 182 -6.44 -6.56 -4.44
CA VAL A 182 -7.16 -5.62 -3.55
C VAL A 182 -8.24 -4.83 -4.31
N ALA A 183 -8.11 -4.68 -5.63
CA ALA A 183 -9.16 -4.14 -6.48
C ALA A 183 -10.47 -4.97 -6.37
N ARG A 184 -10.32 -6.30 -6.34
CA ARG A 184 -11.41 -7.29 -6.25
C ARG A 184 -11.61 -7.78 -4.82
N LEU A 185 -12.03 -6.87 -3.94
CA LEU A 185 -12.27 -7.15 -2.51
C LEU A 185 -13.16 -8.39 -2.29
N ASP A 186 -14.22 -8.54 -3.09
CA ASP A 186 -15.19 -9.62 -2.94
C ASP A 186 -14.59 -11.01 -3.23
N GLU A 187 -13.53 -11.05 -4.05
CA GLU A 187 -12.83 -12.29 -4.41
C GLU A 187 -11.66 -12.59 -3.48
N MET A 188 -11.27 -11.65 -2.60
CA MET A 188 -10.08 -11.79 -1.76
C MET A 188 -10.12 -12.99 -0.82
N GLY A 189 -11.31 -13.40 -0.37
CA GLY A 189 -11.50 -14.57 0.48
C GLY A 189 -11.16 -15.89 -0.22
N GLY A 190 -11.14 -15.93 -1.55
CA GLY A 190 -10.83 -17.12 -2.35
C GLY A 190 -9.34 -17.34 -2.61
N TYR A 191 -8.48 -16.37 -2.32
CA TYR A 191 -7.04 -16.49 -2.58
C TYR A 191 -6.31 -17.24 -1.46
N SER A 192 -5.28 -18.01 -1.86
CA SER A 192 -4.43 -18.76 -0.92
C SER A 192 -3.35 -17.88 -0.27
N TRP A 193 -3.78 -16.88 0.52
CA TRP A 193 -2.88 -15.92 1.18
C TRP A 193 -1.83 -16.57 2.08
N GLY A 194 -2.21 -17.63 2.80
CA GLY A 194 -1.29 -18.37 3.68
C GLY A 194 -0.14 -19.01 2.90
N SER A 195 -0.44 -19.71 1.81
CA SER A 195 0.57 -20.32 0.94
C SER A 195 1.49 -19.27 0.31
N ALA A 196 0.91 -18.14 -0.12
CA ALA A 196 1.69 -17.03 -0.69
C ALA A 196 2.65 -16.42 0.36
N ALA A 197 2.16 -16.15 1.57
CA ALA A 197 2.98 -15.62 2.66
C ALA A 197 4.10 -16.59 3.07
N LEU A 198 3.80 -17.89 3.10
CA LEU A 198 4.79 -18.93 3.40
C LEU A 198 5.87 -19.03 2.31
N ALA A 199 5.47 -19.05 1.04
CA ALA A 199 6.41 -19.07 -0.08
C ALA A 199 7.31 -17.81 -0.08
N TRP A 200 6.74 -16.65 0.24
CA TRP A 200 7.50 -15.41 0.40
C TRP A 200 8.51 -15.47 1.55
N LEU A 201 8.08 -15.99 2.72
CA LEU A 201 8.95 -16.20 3.86
C LEU A 201 10.15 -17.09 3.51
N TYR A 202 9.91 -18.23 2.88
CA TYR A 202 10.99 -19.13 2.44
C TYR A 202 11.97 -18.42 1.50
N ARG A 203 11.46 -17.67 0.53
CA ARG A 203 12.30 -16.88 -0.38
C ARG A 203 13.17 -15.86 0.37
N CYS A 204 12.62 -15.19 1.39
CA CYS A 204 13.36 -14.25 2.23
C CYS A 204 14.45 -14.95 3.06
N LEU A 205 14.17 -16.11 3.64
CA LEU A 205 15.14 -16.91 4.37
C LEU A 205 16.30 -17.38 3.46
N CYS A 206 15.99 -17.86 2.25
CA CYS A 206 17.03 -18.22 1.27
C CYS A 206 17.92 -17.03 0.90
N ARG A 207 17.35 -15.82 0.78
CA ARG A 207 18.12 -14.61 0.47
C ARG A 207 19.06 -14.20 1.60
N VAL A 208 18.66 -14.40 2.86
CA VAL A 208 19.50 -14.07 4.02
C VAL A 208 20.64 -15.07 4.22
N ALA A 209 20.55 -16.27 3.66
CA ALA A 209 21.69 -17.18 3.61
C ALA A 209 22.87 -16.64 2.77
N ASN A 210 22.67 -15.59 1.96
CA ASN A 210 23.75 -14.92 1.26
C ASN A 210 24.55 -14.02 2.22
N ARG A 211 25.88 -14.26 2.30
CA ARG A 211 26.82 -13.55 3.20
C ARG A 211 26.80 -12.02 3.11
N HIS A 212 26.34 -11.46 1.99
CA HIS A 212 26.30 -10.01 1.76
C HIS A 212 24.98 -9.36 2.23
N VAL A 213 24.02 -10.15 2.72
CA VAL A 213 22.71 -9.67 3.13
C VAL A 213 22.68 -9.50 4.65
N VAL A 214 22.63 -8.25 5.11
CA VAL A 214 22.64 -7.89 6.55
C VAL A 214 21.25 -7.61 7.14
N LYS A 215 20.19 -7.69 6.33
CA LYS A 215 18.80 -7.43 6.77
C LYS A 215 17.84 -8.48 6.22
N LEU A 216 17.03 -9.06 7.10
CA LEU A 216 15.93 -9.97 6.78
C LEU A 216 14.64 -9.17 6.52
N ALA A 217 13.87 -9.62 5.53
CA ALA A 217 12.55 -9.08 5.17
C ALA A 217 11.51 -10.20 5.18
N GLY A 218 10.24 -9.89 4.92
CA GLY A 218 9.15 -10.85 4.95
C GLY A 218 8.33 -10.81 6.24
N PRO A 219 7.43 -11.79 6.46
CA PRO A 219 6.47 -11.76 7.55
C PRO A 219 7.12 -12.16 8.88
N LEU A 220 7.95 -11.28 9.42
CA LEU A 220 8.77 -11.54 10.62
C LEU A 220 7.91 -11.78 11.85
N GLN A 221 6.80 -11.08 12.00
CA GLN A 221 5.85 -11.32 13.08
C GLN A 221 5.28 -12.74 13.04
N LEU A 222 4.99 -13.28 11.84
CA LEU A 222 4.53 -14.68 11.70
C LEU A 222 5.65 -15.66 12.04
N LEU A 223 6.88 -15.39 11.60
CA LEU A 223 8.04 -16.20 11.93
C LEU A 223 8.35 -16.18 13.44
N GLN A 224 8.32 -15.01 14.07
CA GLN A 224 8.50 -14.84 15.51
C GLN A 224 7.39 -15.56 16.29
N SER A 225 6.13 -15.42 15.88
CA SER A 225 5.02 -16.16 16.48
C SER A 225 5.24 -17.67 16.34
N TRP A 226 5.63 -18.14 15.16
CA TRP A 226 5.91 -19.56 14.94
C TRP A 226 7.06 -20.07 15.82
N ILE A 227 8.17 -19.33 15.92
CA ILE A 227 9.32 -19.67 16.79
C ILE A 227 8.88 -19.73 18.25
N PHE A 228 8.16 -18.71 18.73
CA PHE A 228 7.61 -18.63 20.08
C PHE A 228 6.73 -19.84 20.43
N TRP A 229 5.93 -20.31 19.46
CA TRP A 229 5.06 -21.47 19.66
C TRP A 229 5.79 -22.81 19.52
N ARG A 230 6.82 -22.90 18.66
CA ARG A 230 7.50 -24.17 18.35
C ARG A 230 8.68 -24.48 19.26
N PHE A 231 9.32 -23.47 19.85
CA PHE A 231 10.50 -23.62 20.71
C PHE A 231 10.22 -23.09 22.12
N PRO A 232 9.84 -23.98 23.06
CA PRO A 232 9.53 -23.59 24.44
C PRO A 232 10.64 -22.80 25.14
N SER A 233 11.91 -23.05 24.81
CA SER A 233 13.07 -22.36 25.40
C SER A 233 13.17 -20.86 25.07
N PHE A 234 12.51 -20.38 24.01
CA PHE A 234 12.48 -18.95 23.64
C PHE A 234 11.22 -18.24 24.16
N ARG A 235 10.36 -18.94 24.89
CA ARG A 235 9.12 -18.42 25.45
C ARG A 235 9.37 -17.83 26.84
N PRO A 236 8.89 -16.62 27.15
CA PRO A 236 8.93 -16.09 28.51
C PRO A 236 8.12 -16.96 29.48
N PRO A 237 8.57 -17.12 30.74
CA PRO A 237 7.81 -17.84 31.77
C PRO A 237 6.39 -17.26 31.93
N GLY A 238 5.37 -18.11 32.06
CA GLY A 238 3.97 -17.68 32.23
C GLY A 238 3.14 -17.69 30.94
N TYR A 239 3.73 -18.05 29.80
CA TYR A 239 3.02 -18.35 28.54
C TYR A 239 2.93 -19.87 28.26
N ASP A 240 3.12 -20.68 29.30
CA ASP A 240 3.16 -22.14 29.22
C ASP A 240 1.76 -22.77 29.09
N ALA A 241 0.74 -22.02 29.50
CA ALA A 241 -0.66 -22.40 29.36
C ALA A 241 -1.24 -21.79 28.07
N PHE A 242 -1.81 -22.65 27.22
CA PHE A 242 -2.61 -22.27 26.07
C PHE A 242 -3.88 -21.54 26.57
N SER A 243 -3.80 -20.24 26.88
CA SER A 243 -4.98 -19.44 27.23
C SER A 243 -5.68 -18.98 25.95
N TRP A 244 -6.32 -19.98 25.31
CA TRP A 244 -7.41 -19.91 24.36
C TRP A 244 -7.13 -19.55 22.88
N PRO A 245 -7.65 -20.37 21.94
CA PRO A 245 -7.95 -19.94 20.57
C PRO A 245 -8.97 -18.79 20.58
N LEU A 246 -8.86 -17.86 19.64
CA LEU A 246 -9.77 -16.72 19.44
C LEU A 246 -11.28 -17.10 19.44
N ALA A 247 -11.61 -18.34 19.07
CA ALA A 247 -12.99 -18.88 19.05
C ALA A 247 -13.65 -18.93 20.44
N SER A 248 -12.87 -19.11 21.49
CA SER A 248 -13.33 -19.35 22.87
C SER A 248 -13.91 -18.10 23.53
N ARG A 249 -13.48 -16.92 23.07
CA ARG A 249 -14.05 -15.62 23.45
C ARG A 249 -15.55 -15.51 23.11
N TRP A 250 -16.04 -16.36 22.21
CA TRP A 250 -17.42 -16.37 21.71
C TRP A 250 -18.20 -17.61 22.16
N SER A 251 -17.64 -18.43 23.06
CA SER A 251 -18.31 -19.63 23.60
C SER A 251 -19.64 -19.31 24.30
N GLY A 252 -19.77 -18.12 24.88
CA GLY A 252 -21.03 -17.62 25.45
C GLY A 252 -21.95 -16.89 24.46
N TYR A 253 -21.52 -16.67 23.21
CA TYR A 253 -22.31 -15.97 22.20
C TYR A 253 -23.16 -16.96 21.41
N ASN A 254 -24.45 -17.03 21.73
CA ASN A 254 -25.43 -17.80 20.99
C ASN A 254 -26.25 -16.84 20.09
N PRO A 255 -25.96 -16.75 18.77
CA PRO A 255 -26.75 -15.90 17.89
C PRO A 255 -28.18 -16.46 17.84
N ARG A 256 -29.13 -15.70 18.39
CA ARG A 256 -30.53 -16.13 18.64
C ARG A 256 -31.35 -16.53 17.39
N ILE A 257 -30.77 -16.58 16.20
CA ILE A 257 -31.53 -16.59 14.93
C ILE A 257 -30.96 -17.56 13.87
N SER A 258 -30.20 -18.61 14.23
CA SER A 258 -29.80 -19.59 13.19
C SER A 258 -29.48 -21.00 13.67
N ASN A 259 -30.08 -21.99 12.99
CA ASN A 259 -29.76 -23.42 13.09
C ASN A 259 -28.30 -23.75 12.68
N LYS A 260 -27.54 -22.78 12.16
CA LYS A 260 -26.11 -22.93 11.81
C LYS A 260 -25.17 -22.62 12.98
N GLY A 261 -25.62 -21.93 14.03
CA GLY A 261 -24.81 -21.56 15.19
C GLY A 261 -24.11 -22.75 15.89
N PRO A 262 -24.84 -23.84 16.23
CA PRO A 262 -24.25 -25.01 16.88
C PRO A 262 -23.24 -25.76 16.02
N ARG A 263 -23.46 -25.82 14.69
CA ARG A 263 -22.55 -26.49 13.74
C ARG A 263 -21.23 -25.73 13.60
N VAL A 264 -21.30 -24.40 13.56
CA VAL A 264 -20.11 -23.53 13.49
C VAL A 264 -19.29 -23.62 14.79
N GLN A 265 -19.95 -23.65 15.95
CA GLN A 265 -19.26 -23.90 17.23
C GLN A 265 -18.58 -25.28 17.25
N MET A 266 -19.26 -26.33 16.78
CA MET A 266 -18.70 -27.68 16.79
C MET A 266 -17.55 -27.87 15.78
N ALA A 267 -17.62 -27.21 14.61
CA ALA A 267 -16.51 -27.20 13.64
C ALA A 267 -15.29 -26.45 14.18
N ARG A 268 -15.50 -25.31 14.86
CA ARG A 268 -14.43 -24.53 15.51
C ARG A 268 -13.74 -25.35 16.62
N LEU A 269 -14.53 -26.00 17.48
CA LEU A 269 -14.00 -26.87 18.54
C LEU A 269 -13.20 -28.04 17.97
N LYS A 270 -13.67 -28.66 16.87
CA LYS A 270 -12.93 -29.75 16.21
C LYS A 270 -11.60 -29.29 15.65
N ILE A 271 -11.54 -28.10 15.03
CA ILE A 271 -10.30 -27.51 14.51
C ILE A 271 -9.33 -27.18 15.64
N ASP A 272 -9.82 -26.61 16.74
CA ASP A 272 -9.01 -26.23 17.91
C ASP A 272 -8.42 -27.45 18.64
N LEU A 273 -9.05 -28.62 18.51
CA LEU A 273 -8.61 -29.87 19.13
C LEU A 273 -7.72 -30.73 18.22
N LEU A 274 -7.51 -30.36 16.96
CA LEU A 274 -6.67 -31.11 16.02
C LEU A 274 -5.25 -31.27 16.58
N GLN A 275 -4.85 -32.52 16.78
CA GLN A 275 -3.50 -32.89 17.17
C GLN A 275 -2.67 -33.20 15.91
N PRO A 276 -1.33 -33.13 15.98
CA PRO A 276 -0.44 -33.46 14.85
C PRO A 276 -0.67 -34.86 14.26
N ARG A 277 -1.18 -35.80 15.06
CA ARG A 277 -1.53 -37.17 14.67
C ARG A 277 -2.86 -37.30 13.93
N ASP A 278 -3.72 -36.28 13.99
CA ASP A 278 -5.05 -36.25 13.36
C ASP A 278 -4.97 -35.75 11.89
N LEU A 279 -3.77 -35.40 11.42
CA LEU A 279 -3.47 -35.05 10.04
C LEU A 279 -2.77 -36.24 9.38
N GLU A 280 -3.49 -37.02 8.59
CA GLU A 280 -2.89 -38.04 7.72
C GLU A 280 -2.08 -37.33 6.61
N SER A 281 -0.76 -37.38 6.69
CA SER A 281 0.11 -36.98 5.59
C SER A 281 0.30 -38.18 4.66
N ASP A 282 -0.56 -38.33 3.66
CA ASP A 282 -0.20 -39.17 2.52
C ASP A 282 0.97 -38.49 1.81
N GLY A 283 2.16 -39.08 1.99
CA GLY A 283 3.37 -38.64 1.31
C GLY A 283 3.23 -38.83 -0.18
N TYR A 284 3.07 -37.74 -0.93
CA TYR A 284 3.13 -37.74 -2.39
C TYR A 284 4.34 -36.95 -2.88
N LEU A 285 5.36 -37.69 -3.34
CA LEU A 285 6.35 -37.25 -4.31
C LEU A 285 5.67 -37.11 -5.71
N PRO A 286 6.21 -36.27 -6.60
CA PRO A 286 5.47 -35.76 -7.74
C PRO A 286 5.49 -36.73 -8.92
N ASP A 287 4.31 -37.06 -9.47
CA ASP A 287 4.25 -37.42 -10.88
C ASP A 287 2.97 -36.84 -11.55
N SER A 288 3.20 -36.54 -12.81
CA SER A 288 2.45 -35.84 -13.83
C SER A 288 0.95 -36.13 -13.97
N ARG A 289 0.23 -35.05 -14.35
CA ARG A 289 -1.15 -35.00 -14.86
C ARG A 289 -2.23 -35.45 -13.87
N LYS A 290 -2.92 -34.47 -13.27
CA LYS A 290 -4.37 -34.25 -13.44
C LYS A 290 -4.90 -33.18 -12.49
N ASN A 291 -5.82 -32.42 -13.05
CA ASN A 291 -6.70 -31.43 -12.48
C ASN A 291 -7.10 -31.60 -11.01
N ILE A 292 -7.22 -30.44 -10.37
CA ILE A 292 -8.06 -30.13 -9.21
C ILE A 292 -9.34 -30.99 -9.22
N TRP A 293 -9.58 -31.72 -8.13
CA TRP A 293 -10.90 -32.27 -7.82
C TRP A 293 -11.19 -32.15 -6.31
N PHE A 294 -12.25 -31.41 -6.00
CA PHE A 294 -12.91 -31.40 -4.70
C PHE A 294 -13.73 -32.68 -4.55
N GLY A 295 -13.43 -33.49 -3.54
CA GLY A 295 -14.10 -34.77 -3.30
C GLY A 295 -14.68 -34.88 -1.89
N ASN A 296 -16.01 -34.72 -1.82
CA ASN A 296 -16.97 -35.36 -0.92
C ASN A 296 -16.54 -35.72 0.51
N ARG A 297 -17.08 -34.98 1.48
CA ARG A 297 -17.73 -35.60 2.64
C ARG A 297 -18.87 -34.70 3.14
N LYS A 298 -20.10 -35.22 3.04
CA LYS A 298 -21.27 -34.72 3.77
C LYS A 298 -20.92 -34.66 5.27
N TRP A 299 -21.09 -33.51 5.92
CA TRP A 299 -21.64 -33.29 7.27
C TRP A 299 -21.91 -31.79 7.48
#